data_AF-A0A383RHL5-F1
#
_entry.id   AF-A0A383RHL5-F1
#
_cell.length_a   1.000
_cell.length_b   1.000
_cell.length_c   1.000
_cell.angle_alpha   90.00
_cell.angle_beta   90.00
_cell.angle_gamma   90.00
#
_symmetry.space_group_name_H-M   'P 1'
#
loop_
_entity.id
_entity.type
_entity.pdbx_description
1 polymer ?
#
loop_
_entity_poly.entity_id
_entity_poly.type
_entity_poly.pdbx_seq_one_letter_code
_entity_poly.pdbx_strand_id
1 'polypeptide(L)'
;MGDQNIEDLSMSLMNRLLNNSRSIREITNEFDTDIHLPFGSGVTLFYHLLARKIVVIDMQNPIDLEQTIDIKCIDEGNLEKVKYG
;
A
#
# COMPACT_ATOMS: atom_id res chain seq x y z
N MET A 1 15.63 15.26 -8.28
CA MET A 1 14.94 14.75 -7.07
C MET A 1 14.73 13.28 -7.32
N GLY A 2 15.34 12.47 -6.47
CA GLY A 2 15.81 11.12 -6.80
C GLY A 2 14.68 10.17 -7.18
N ASP A 3 15.04 9.18 -8.00
CA ASP A 3 14.23 8.01 -8.33
C ASP A 3 13.75 7.34 -7.03
N GLN A 4 12.63 7.81 -6.48
CA GLN A 4 11.91 7.07 -5.45
C GLN A 4 11.40 5.83 -6.14
N ASN A 5 12.10 4.72 -5.93
CA ASN A 5 11.74 3.49 -6.57
C ASN A 5 10.35 3.09 -6.04
N ILE A 6 9.46 2.65 -6.93
CA ILE A 6 8.12 2.18 -6.52
C ILE A 6 8.25 1.06 -5.47
N GLU A 7 9.33 0.29 -5.49
CA GLU A 7 9.68 -0.68 -4.45
C GLU A 7 9.81 -0.04 -3.06
N ASP A 8 10.56 1.06 -2.93
CA ASP A 8 10.76 1.75 -1.64
C ASP A 8 9.45 2.36 -1.12
N LEU A 9 8.67 2.96 -2.03
CA LEU A 9 7.34 3.50 -1.70
C LEU A 9 6.39 2.39 -1.25
N SER A 10 6.42 1.24 -1.94
CA SER A 10 5.64 0.06 -1.60
C SER A 10 6.02 -0.47 -0.22
N MET A 11 7.32 -0.63 0.04
CA MET A 11 7.84 -1.11 1.33
C MET A 11 7.44 -0.19 2.47
N SER A 12 7.59 1.13 2.28
CA SER A 12 7.21 2.15 3.26
C SER A 12 5.72 2.14 3.57
N LEU A 13 4.86 2.08 2.54
CA LEU A 13 3.41 2.01 2.72
C LEU A 13 3.00 0.70 3.41
N MET A 14 3.53 -0.44 2.99
CA MET A 14 3.24 -1.75 3.61
C MET A 14 3.62 -1.77 5.09
N ASN A 15 4.79 -1.22 5.44
CA ASN A 15 5.21 -1.13 6.84
C ASN A 15 4.23 -0.30 7.69
N ARG A 16 3.64 0.76 7.13
CA ARG A 16 2.60 1.54 7.83
C ARG A 16 1.30 0.75 7.96
N LEU A 17 0.88 0.02 6.92
CA LEU A 17 -0.34 -0.79 6.93
C LEU A 17 -0.26 -1.95 7.94
N LEU A 18 0.90 -2.57 8.11
CA LEU A 18 1.09 -3.69 9.06
C LEU A 18 1.13 -3.24 10.53
N ASN A 19 1.66 -2.06 10.81
CA ASN A 19 1.95 -1.61 12.17
C ASN A 19 0.87 -0.69 12.75
N ASN A 20 -0.28 -0.55 12.09
CA ASN A 20 -1.25 0.47 12.45
C ASN A 20 -2.69 -0.05 12.41
N SER A 21 -3.46 0.25 13.45
CA SER A 21 -4.87 -0.13 13.60
C SER A 21 -5.83 0.95 13.10
N ARG A 22 -5.36 1.84 12.22
CA ARG A 22 -6.15 2.95 11.64
C ARG A 22 -6.78 2.56 10.31
N SER A 23 -7.71 3.38 9.83
CA SER A 23 -8.33 3.17 8.52
C SER A 23 -7.31 3.28 7.38
N ILE A 24 -7.56 2.60 6.27
CA ILE A 24 -6.69 2.68 5.07
C ILE A 24 -6.60 4.14 4.60
N ARG A 25 -7.71 4.89 4.63
CA ARG A 25 -7.76 6.30 4.26
C ARG A 25 -6.82 7.16 5.11
N GLU A 26 -6.83 7.00 6.44
CA GLU A 26 -5.95 7.76 7.33
C GLU A 26 -4.47 7.45 7.06
N ILE A 27 -4.13 6.16 6.94
CA ILE A 27 -2.76 5.72 6.71
C ILE A 27 -2.23 6.25 5.37
N THR A 28 -3.03 6.15 4.31
CA THR A 28 -2.64 6.58 2.97
C THR A 28 -2.58 8.11 2.82
N ASN A 29 -3.47 8.86 3.48
CA ASN A 29 -3.40 10.32 3.49
C ASN A 29 -2.17 10.85 4.25
N GLU A 30 -1.82 10.22 5.37
CA GLU A 30 -0.60 10.55 6.13
C GLU A 30 0.65 10.23 5.30
N PHE A 31 0.67 9.06 4.65
CA PHE A 31 1.74 8.66 3.75
C PHE A 31 1.95 9.67 2.59
N ASP A 32 0.86 10.10 1.94
CA ASP A 32 0.91 11.09 0.86
C ASP A 32 1.53 12.40 1.35
N THR A 33 1.12 12.84 2.54
CA THR A 33 1.61 14.08 3.16
C THR A 33 3.10 13.98 3.52
N ASP A 34 3.51 12.90 4.19
CA ASP A 34 4.88 12.70 4.67
C ASP A 34 5.89 12.61 3.52
N ILE A 35 5.50 11.95 2.43
CA ILE A 35 6.36 11.73 1.26
C ILE A 35 6.20 12.84 0.21
N HIS A 36 5.34 13.84 0.48
CA HIS A 36 5.04 14.95 -0.42
C HIS A 36 4.50 14.50 -1.79
N LEU A 37 3.67 13.45 -1.79
CA LEU A 37 2.97 12.95 -2.97
C LEU A 37 1.61 13.66 -3.14
N PRO A 38 1.07 13.71 -4.37
CA PRO A 38 -0.31 14.15 -4.58
C PRO A 38 -1.30 13.30 -3.77
N PHE A 39 -2.33 13.94 -3.21
CA PHE A 39 -3.39 13.23 -2.49
C PHE A 39 -4.02 12.12 -3.34
N GLY A 40 -4.15 10.94 -2.74
CA GLY A 40 -4.66 9.73 -3.40
C GLY A 40 -3.57 8.85 -4.00
N SER A 41 -2.29 9.25 -3.94
CA SER A 41 -1.18 8.43 -4.43
C SER A 41 -1.01 7.16 -3.61
N GLY A 42 -1.11 7.23 -2.29
CA GLY A 42 -1.01 6.12 -1.37
C GLY A 42 -2.17 5.14 -1.54
N VAL A 43 -3.39 5.65 -1.77
CA VAL A 43 -4.56 4.81 -2.10
C VAL A 43 -4.33 4.09 -3.43
N THR A 44 -3.81 4.79 -4.43
CA THR A 44 -3.51 4.21 -5.74
C THR A 44 -2.44 3.13 -5.63
N LEU A 45 -1.38 3.38 -4.85
CA LEU A 45 -0.32 2.41 -4.58
C LEU A 45 -0.85 1.20 -3.82
N PHE A 46 -1.71 1.39 -2.84
CA PHE A 46 -2.38 0.30 -2.14
C PHE A 46 -3.17 -0.60 -3.11
N TYR A 47 -4.00 -0.03 -3.99
CA TYR A 47 -4.71 -0.81 -5.00
C TYR A 47 -3.76 -1.50 -5.99
N HIS A 48 -2.64 -0.87 -6.34
CA HIS A 48 -1.60 -1.50 -7.16
C HIS A 48 -1.03 -2.75 -6.48
N LEU A 49 -0.72 -2.68 -5.18
CA LEU A 49 -0.22 -3.83 -4.41
C LEU A 49 -1.23 -4.98 -4.34
N LEU A 50 -2.52 -4.66 -4.18
CA LEU A 50 -3.60 -5.66 -4.23
C LEU A 50 -3.74 -6.30 -5.61
N ALA A 51 -3.77 -5.48 -6.68
CA ALA A 51 -3.91 -5.96 -8.06
C ALA A 51 -2.76 -6.90 -8.46
N ARG A 52 -1.57 -6.65 -7.91
CA ARG A 52 -0.37 -7.48 -8.10
C ARG A 52 -0.26 -8.66 -7.15
N LYS A 53 -1.21 -8.82 -6.24
CA LYS A 53 -1.20 -9.85 -5.18
C LYS A 53 0.04 -9.80 -4.29
N ILE A 54 0.66 -8.62 -4.15
CA ILE A 54 1.77 -8.38 -3.22
C ILE A 54 1.21 -8.30 -1.80
N VAL A 55 0.11 -7.56 -1.63
CA VAL A 55 -0.67 -7.55 -0.40
C VAL A 55 -1.90 -8.42 -0.63
N VAL A 56 -2.11 -9.42 0.23
CA VAL A 56 -3.25 -10.32 0.16
C VAL A 56 -4.15 -10.09 1.36
N ILE A 57 -5.43 -9.86 1.08
CA ILE A 57 -6.47 -9.57 2.07
C ILE A 57 -7.68 -10.48 1.84
N ASP A 58 -8.68 -10.41 2.72
CA ASP A 58 -9.97 -11.04 2.43
C ASP A 58 -10.75 -10.26 1.36
N MET A 59 -10.79 -10.81 0.15
CA MET A 59 -11.53 -10.25 -0.98
C MET A 59 -12.99 -10.75 -1.06
N GLN A 60 -13.46 -11.56 -0.09
CA GLN A 60 -14.88 -11.95 -0.03
C GLN A 60 -15.78 -10.79 0.38
N ASN A 61 -15.21 -9.80 1.07
CA ASN A 61 -15.88 -8.56 1.44
C ASN A 61 -15.41 -7.42 0.54
N PRO A 62 -16.27 -6.42 0.27
CA PRO A 62 -15.84 -5.22 -0.43
C PRO A 62 -14.73 -4.50 0.36
N ILE A 63 -13.78 -3.92 -0.37
CA ILE A 63 -12.74 -3.09 0.23
C ILE A 63 -13.39 -1.80 0.74
N ASP A 64 -13.31 -1.56 2.04
CA ASP A 64 -13.74 -0.33 2.69
C ASP A 64 -12.52 0.43 3.22
N LEU A 65 -12.28 1.63 2.66
CA LEU A 65 -11.14 2.46 3.03
C LEU A 65 -11.29 3.09 4.43
N GLU A 66 -12.52 3.13 4.97
CA GLU A 66 -12.80 3.65 6.31
C GLU A 66 -12.52 2.63 7.40
N GLN A 67 -12.22 1.39 7.03
CA GLN A 67 -11.94 0.31 7.97
C GLN A 67 -10.45 0.01 8.04
N THR A 68 -10.06 -0.61 9.15
CA THR A 68 -8.75 -1.26 9.27
C THR A 68 -8.66 -2.44 8.32
N ILE A 69 -7.45 -2.72 7.84
CA ILE A 69 -7.23 -3.84 6.93
C ILE A 69 -6.56 -5.02 7.65
N ASP A 70 -7.09 -6.22 7.44
CA ASP A 70 -6.45 -7.45 7.86
C ASP A 70 -5.62 -8.00 6.68
N ILE A 71 -4.30 -7.82 6.76
CA ILE A 71 -3.35 -8.36 5.78
C ILE A 71 -3.06 -9.81 6.14
N LYS A 72 -3.54 -10.73 5.30
CA LYS A 72 -3.35 -12.17 5.48
C LYS A 72 -1.92 -12.60 5.23
N CYS A 73 -1.30 -12.08 4.17
CA CYS A 73 0.11 -12.29 3.87
C CYS A 73 0.66 -11.25 2.90
N ILE A 74 1.99 -11.14 2.89
CA ILE A 74 2.76 -10.37 1.89
C ILE A 74 3.54 -11.36 1.04
N ASP A 75 3.40 -11.24 -0.28
CA ASP A 75 4.13 -12.06 -1.25
C ASP A 75 5.39 -11.32 -1.72
N GLU A 76 6.51 -11.62 -1.05
CA GLU A 76 7.82 -11.00 -1.34
C GLU A 76 8.31 -11.32 -2.76
N GLY A 77 7.94 -12.48 -3.32
CA GLY A 77 8.31 -12.87 -4.69
C GLY A 77 7.65 -12.05 -5.79
N ASN A 78 6.54 -11.37 -5.49
CA ASN A 78 5.89 -10.42 -6.40
C ASN A 78 6.34 -8.97 -6.17
N LEU A 79 6.99 -8.67 -5.04
CA LEU A 79 7.58 -7.35 -4.76
C LEU A 79 8.79 -7.07 -5.68
N GLU A 80 9.65 -8.06 -5.93
CA GLU A 80 10.81 -7.91 -6.83
C GLU A 80 10.42 -7.58 -8.29
N LYS A 81 9.20 -7.98 -8.69
CA LYS A 81 8.67 -7.74 -10.03
C LYS A 81 8.18 -6.30 -10.23
N VAL A 82 8.14 -5.48 -9.18
CA VAL A 82 7.69 -4.08 -9.23
C VAL A 82 8.60 -3.19 -10.07
N LYS A 83 9.82 -3.65 -10.37
CA LYS A 83 10.84 -2.96 -11.18
C LYS A 83 10.52 -2.79 -12.67
N TYR A 84 9.55 -3.53 -13.22
CA TYR A 84 9.30 -3.58 -14.68
C TYR A 84 7.80 -3.54 -15.03
N GLY A 85 7.12 -2.45 -14.68
CA GLY A 85 5.74 -2.16 -15.08
C GLY A 85 5.68 -0.95 -16.01
#